data_AF-A0A2N5AJP0-F1
#
_entry.id   AF-A0A2N5AJP0-F1
#
_cell.length_a   1.000
_cell.length_b   1.000
_cell.length_c   1.000
_cell.angle_alpha   90.00
_cell.angle_beta   90.00
_cell.angle_gamma   90.00
#
_symmetry.space_group_name_H-M   'P 1'
#
loop_
_entity.id
_entity.type
_entity.pdbx_description
1 polymer ?
#
loop_
_entity_poly.entity_id
_entity_poly.type
_entity_poly.pdbx_seq_one_letter_code
_entity_poly.pdbx_strand_id
1 'polypeptide(L)'
;PTFTAFTPHHVHHEHCGCGHQHLPAPDQLQSGDDWRARAAIVLSMGMRPCSGAIMVLLFSKVIGVFSWGMAAALAMAAGTSLTITALALLVHSFRQLAVKLGQHQAPPLWRQVGWLTLALAGGVILLAAAGVMWFTAVPAGGGIRPF
;
A
#
# COMPACT_ATOMS: atom_id res chain seq x y z
N PRO A 1 35.08 -32.52 -11.81
CA PRO A 1 33.62 -32.47 -12.07
C PRO A 1 33.06 -31.19 -11.46
N THR A 2 32.62 -30.27 -12.31
CA THR A 2 32.07 -28.96 -11.94
C THR A 2 30.63 -29.13 -11.43
N PHE A 3 30.38 -28.79 -10.17
CA PHE A 3 29.05 -28.83 -9.57
C PHE A 3 28.30 -27.53 -9.88
N THR A 4 27.44 -27.56 -10.90
CA THR A 4 26.56 -26.45 -11.27
C THR A 4 25.17 -26.67 -10.66
N ALA A 5 24.91 -25.99 -9.54
CA ALA A 5 23.64 -25.86 -8.82
C ALA A 5 23.13 -27.07 -8.01
N PHE A 6 22.89 -26.83 -6.72
CA PHE A 6 22.00 -27.64 -5.87
C PHE A 6 20.58 -27.11 -6.09
N THR A 7 19.82 -27.70 -7.01
CA THR A 7 18.37 -27.50 -7.08
C THR A 7 17.71 -28.53 -6.17
N PRO A 8 17.23 -28.15 -4.97
CA PRO A 8 16.50 -29.08 -4.13
C PRO A 8 15.17 -29.38 -4.79
N HIS A 9 14.99 -30.59 -5.32
CA HIS A 9 13.70 -31.10 -5.76
C HIS A 9 12.85 -31.38 -4.52
N HIS A 10 12.11 -30.37 -4.04
CA HIS A 10 11.20 -30.54 -2.92
C HIS A 10 9.80 -30.84 -3.46
N VAL A 11 9.38 -32.09 -3.28
CA VAL A 11 8.06 -32.58 -3.66
C VAL A 11 7.16 -32.44 -2.44
N HIS A 12 6.16 -31.56 -2.48
CA HIS A 12 5.22 -31.40 -1.38
C HIS A 12 4.12 -32.46 -1.46
N HIS A 13 4.03 -33.26 -0.41
CA HIS A 13 2.97 -34.22 -0.16
C HIS A 13 1.89 -33.51 0.67
N GLU A 14 0.65 -33.97 0.60
CA GLU A 14 -0.53 -33.38 1.28
C GLU A 14 -0.41 -33.31 2.82
N HIS A 15 0.62 -33.95 3.41
CA HIS A 15 0.97 -33.90 4.83
C HIS A 15 2.34 -33.24 5.11
N CYS A 16 2.85 -32.41 4.20
CA CYS A 16 4.10 -31.68 4.41
C CYS A 16 3.90 -30.60 5.49
N GLY A 17 4.28 -30.94 6.73
CA GLY A 17 4.20 -30.10 7.93
C GLY A 17 5.18 -28.93 7.96
N CYS A 18 5.22 -28.11 6.91
CA CYS A 18 5.82 -26.79 6.96
C CYS A 18 4.84 -25.88 7.72
N GLY A 19 4.94 -25.86 9.05
CA GLY A 19 4.08 -25.09 9.96
C GLY A 19 4.27 -23.58 9.87
N HIS A 20 4.10 -23.01 8.68
CA HIS A 20 4.29 -21.59 8.43
C HIS A 20 3.12 -21.07 7.58
N GLN A 21 2.18 -20.43 8.24
CA GLN A 21 1.11 -19.67 7.61
C GLN A 21 1.71 -18.39 7.01
N HIS A 22 2.26 -18.45 5.80
CA HIS A 22 2.89 -17.28 5.14
C HIS A 22 1.88 -16.16 4.79
N LEU A 23 0.59 -16.47 4.81
CA LEU A 23 -0.49 -15.49 4.83
C LEU A 23 -1.72 -16.17 5.46
N PRO A 24 -2.32 -15.63 6.53
CA PRO A 24 -3.62 -16.11 6.99
C PRO A 24 -4.62 -16.10 5.84
N ALA A 25 -5.24 -17.24 5.57
CA ALA A 25 -6.27 -17.35 4.54
C ALA A 25 -7.43 -16.41 4.88
N PRO A 26 -8.11 -15.81 3.89
CA PRO A 26 -9.21 -14.87 4.11
C PRO A 26 -10.36 -15.42 4.96
N ASP A 27 -10.47 -16.75 5.10
CA ASP A 27 -11.46 -17.43 5.94
C ASP A 27 -11.07 -17.48 7.43
N GLN A 28 -9.78 -17.53 7.76
CA GLN A 28 -9.30 -17.41 9.15
C GLN A 28 -9.46 -15.98 9.67
N LEU A 29 -9.61 -15.01 8.75
CA LEU A 29 -9.93 -13.63 9.06
C LEU A 29 -11.40 -13.39 9.49
N GLN A 30 -12.24 -14.43 9.62
CA GLN A 30 -13.66 -14.25 9.97
C GLN A 30 -14.02 -14.78 11.36
N SER A 31 -13.17 -15.57 11.99
CA SER A 31 -13.41 -16.13 13.32
C SER A 31 -12.85 -15.21 14.42
N GLY A 32 -13.72 -14.49 15.14
CA GLY A 32 -13.56 -14.01 16.54
C GLY A 32 -12.31 -13.22 16.97
N ASP A 33 -11.12 -13.77 16.78
CA ASP A 33 -9.80 -13.19 17.11
C ASP A 33 -9.36 -12.08 16.14
N ASP A 34 -10.14 -11.87 15.10
CA ASP A 34 -9.69 -11.15 13.93
C ASP A 34 -9.69 -9.63 14.05
N TRP A 35 -10.56 -9.06 14.88
CA TRP A 35 -10.56 -7.62 15.11
C TRP A 35 -9.32 -7.18 15.91
N ARG A 36 -8.82 -8.03 16.82
CA ARG A 36 -7.57 -7.80 17.57
C ARG A 36 -6.37 -7.98 16.66
N ALA A 37 -6.37 -9.02 15.82
CA ALA A 37 -5.31 -9.24 14.83
C ALA A 37 -5.24 -8.08 13.82
N ARG A 38 -6.38 -7.63 13.29
CA ARG A 38 -6.46 -6.45 12.41
C ARG A 38 -6.00 -5.18 13.10
N ALA A 39 -6.42 -4.94 14.35
CA ALA A 39 -5.95 -3.80 15.12
C ALA A 39 -4.42 -3.84 15.34
N ALA A 40 -3.86 -5.02 15.62
CA ALA A 40 -2.42 -5.20 15.79
C ALA A 40 -1.65 -4.95 14.48
N ILE A 41 -2.17 -5.38 13.33
CA ILE A 41 -1.58 -5.11 12.01
C ILE A 41 -1.62 -3.61 11.70
N VAL A 42 -2.77 -2.96 11.91
CA VAL A 42 -2.92 -1.51 11.69
C VAL A 42 -2.01 -0.71 12.61
N LEU A 43 -1.92 -1.10 13.88
CA LEU A 43 -1.02 -0.48 14.85
C LEU A 43 0.44 -0.66 14.45
N SER A 44 0.84 -1.86 14.01
CA SER A 44 2.19 -2.15 13.52
C SER A 44 2.57 -1.27 12.32
N MET A 45 1.66 -1.13 11.35
CA MET A 45 1.85 -0.24 10.20
C MET A 45 1.93 1.23 10.63
N GLY A 46 1.09 1.64 11.58
CA GLY A 46 1.00 3.02 12.09
C GLY A 46 2.14 3.43 13.04
N MET A 47 2.84 2.48 13.66
CA MET A 47 4.00 2.75 14.52
C MET A 47 5.21 3.29 13.76
N ARG A 48 5.24 3.25 12.43
CA ARG A 48 6.30 3.88 11.63
C ARG A 48 6.17 5.40 11.71
N PRO A 49 7.06 6.10 12.45
CA PRO A 49 7.03 7.55 12.45
C PRO A 49 7.42 8.03 11.04
N CYS A 50 6.59 8.88 10.44
CA CYS A 50 7.04 9.57 9.24
C CYS A 50 8.18 10.49 9.66
N SER A 51 9.28 10.50 8.92
CA SER A 51 10.45 11.34 9.22
C SER A 51 10.06 12.81 9.44
N GLY A 52 9.02 13.29 8.74
CA GLY A 52 8.42 14.61 8.93
C GLY A 52 7.85 14.86 10.34
N ALA A 53 7.14 13.90 10.95
CA ALA A 53 6.59 14.07 12.29
C ALA A 53 7.69 14.16 13.36
N ILE A 54 8.78 13.42 13.20
CA ILE A 54 9.94 13.49 14.10
C ILE A 54 10.56 14.90 14.04
N MET A 55 10.75 15.44 12.83
CA MET A 55 11.33 16.78 12.64
C MET A 55 10.48 17.87 13.29
N VAL A 56 9.15 17.84 13.08
CA VAL A 56 8.23 18.82 13.69
C VAL A 56 8.27 18.78 15.22
N LEU A 57 8.25 17.57 15.81
CA LEU A 57 8.32 17.41 17.26
C LEU A 57 9.66 17.89 17.84
N LEU A 58 10.76 17.65 17.13
CA LEU A 58 12.08 18.14 17.52
C LEU A 58 12.12 19.67 17.58
N PHE A 59 11.65 20.36 16.52
CA PHE A 59 11.60 21.82 16.49
C PHE A 59 10.69 22.40 17.58
N SER A 60 9.51 21.84 17.78
CA SER A 60 8.59 22.28 18.84
C SER A 60 9.19 22.11 20.24
N LYS A 61 9.99 21.06 20.46
CA LYS A 61 10.69 20.87 21.74
C LYS A 61 11.77 21.92 21.98
N VAL A 62 12.50 22.33 20.94
CA VAL A 62 13.52 23.39 21.02
C VAL A 62 12.90 24.77 21.31
N ILE A 63 11.71 25.04 20.75
CA ILE A 63 10.98 26.31 20.93
C ILE A 63 10.17 26.33 22.25
N GLY A 64 10.09 25.19 22.96
CA GLY A 64 9.36 25.07 24.23
C GLY A 64 7.83 24.88 24.08
N VAL A 65 7.33 24.64 22.86
CA VAL A 65 5.90 24.55 22.52
C VAL A 65 5.50 23.15 22.04
N PHE A 66 5.79 22.14 22.86
CA PHE A 66 5.59 20.72 22.49
C PHE A 66 4.13 20.38 22.13
N SER A 67 3.15 20.98 22.81
CA SER A 67 1.72 20.77 22.54
C SER A 67 1.32 21.15 21.12
N TRP A 68 1.89 22.22 20.57
CA TRP A 68 1.67 22.64 19.18
C TRP A 68 2.31 21.68 18.18
N GLY A 69 3.46 21.10 18.52
CA GLY A 69 4.09 20.04 17.72
C GLY A 69 3.22 18.78 17.64
N MET A 70 2.61 18.37 18.75
CA MET A 70 1.64 17.28 18.76
C MET A 70 0.41 17.59 17.89
N ALA A 71 -0.14 18.81 18.00
CA ALA A 71 -1.28 19.24 17.18
C ALA A 71 -0.95 19.20 15.68
N ALA A 72 0.26 19.64 15.29
CA ALA A 72 0.73 19.57 13.91
C ALA A 72 0.90 18.12 13.41
N ALA A 73 1.45 17.22 14.24
CA ALA A 73 1.58 15.80 13.89
C ALA A 73 0.21 15.13 13.72
N LEU A 74 -0.75 15.44 14.60
CA LEU A 74 -2.13 14.95 14.47
C LEU A 74 -2.83 15.49 13.21
N ALA A 75 -2.65 16.77 12.89
CA ALA A 75 -3.18 17.36 11.67
C ALA A 75 -2.59 16.71 10.40
N MET A 76 -1.30 16.38 10.41
CA MET A 76 -0.64 15.67 9.32
C MET A 76 -1.20 14.24 9.14
N ALA A 77 -1.39 13.50 10.23
CA ALA A 77 -2.01 12.18 10.21
C ALA A 77 -3.47 12.24 9.72
N ALA A 78 -4.24 13.21 10.18
CA ALA A 78 -5.61 13.44 9.74
C ALA A 78 -5.68 13.72 8.23
N GLY A 79 -4.82 14.62 7.73
CA GLY A 79 -4.78 14.97 6.30
C GLY A 79 -4.50 13.76 5.41
N THR A 80 -3.50 12.95 5.75
CA THR A 80 -3.18 11.73 4.98
C THR A 80 -4.32 10.71 5.01
N SER A 81 -4.94 10.47 6.17
CA SER A 81 -6.09 9.56 6.27
C SER A 81 -7.29 10.02 5.43
N LEU A 82 -7.55 11.33 5.38
CA LEU A 82 -8.65 11.92 4.64
C LEU A 82 -8.42 11.79 3.13
N THR A 83 -7.20 12.07 2.66
CA THR A 83 -6.85 11.89 1.24
C THR A 83 -6.95 10.43 0.81
N ILE A 84 -6.43 9.49 1.61
CA ILE A 84 -6.50 8.05 1.32
C ILE A 84 -7.95 7.59 1.24
N THR A 85 -8.78 7.99 2.21
CA THR A 85 -10.20 7.64 2.25
C THR A 85 -10.95 8.23 1.06
N ALA A 86 -10.69 9.51 0.73
CA ALA A 86 -11.32 10.17 -0.42
C ALA A 86 -10.99 9.46 -1.74
N LEU A 87 -9.72 9.11 -1.97
CA LEU A 87 -9.31 8.34 -3.15
C LEU A 87 -9.96 6.95 -3.17
N ALA A 88 -9.99 6.25 -2.03
CA ALA A 88 -10.62 4.93 -1.94
C ALA A 88 -12.11 4.97 -2.28
N LEU A 89 -12.85 5.94 -1.74
CA LEU A 89 -14.28 6.12 -2.04
C LEU A 89 -14.52 6.48 -3.51
N LEU A 90 -13.70 7.37 -4.06
CA LEU A 90 -13.79 7.78 -5.47
C LEU A 90 -13.54 6.59 -6.42
N VAL A 91 -12.53 5.78 -6.15
CA VAL A 91 -12.24 4.59 -6.97
C VAL A 91 -13.35 3.55 -6.83
N HIS A 92 -13.88 3.35 -5.62
CA HIS A 92 -14.96 2.39 -5.39
C HIS A 92 -16.26 2.84 -6.08
N SER A 93 -16.61 4.12 -6.01
CA SER A 93 -17.80 4.65 -6.68
C SER A 93 -17.71 4.52 -8.20
N PHE A 94 -16.56 4.85 -8.80
CA PHE A 94 -16.34 4.65 -10.23
C PHE A 94 -16.40 3.17 -10.62
N ARG A 95 -15.83 2.28 -9.83
CA ARG A 95 -15.91 0.83 -10.07
C ARG A 95 -17.36 0.33 -9.99
N GLN A 96 -18.11 0.74 -8.98
CA GLN A 96 -19.53 0.39 -8.85
C GLN A 96 -20.36 0.91 -10.03
N LEU A 97 -20.09 2.14 -10.48
CA LEU A 97 -20.77 2.75 -11.62
C LEU A 97 -20.44 2.00 -12.93
N ALA A 98 -19.16 1.66 -13.14
CA ALA A 98 -18.71 0.89 -14.29
C ALA A 98 -19.33 -0.53 -14.33
N VAL A 99 -19.44 -1.20 -13.18
CA VAL A 99 -20.09 -2.52 -13.09
C VAL A 99 -21.60 -2.40 -13.35
N LYS A 100 -22.27 -1.39 -12.78
CA LYS A 100 -23.72 -1.17 -13.01
C LYS A 100 -24.04 -0.86 -14.47
N LEU A 101 -23.25 0.00 -15.15
CA LEU A 101 -23.43 0.27 -16.58
C LEU A 101 -23.08 -0.94 -17.46
N GLY A 102 -22.05 -1.71 -17.09
CA GLY A 102 -21.65 -2.91 -17.81
C GLY A 102 -22.65 -4.08 -17.71
N GLN A 103 -23.51 -4.09 -16.70
CA GLN A 103 -24.58 -5.09 -16.56
C GLN A 103 -25.75 -4.88 -17.52
N HIS A 104 -25.98 -3.66 -18.03
CA HIS A 104 -27.13 -3.37 -18.89
C HIS A 104 -26.87 -3.54 -20.40
N GLN A 105 -25.61 -3.68 -20.87
CA GLN A 105 -25.30 -3.50 -22.31
C GLN A 105 -24.20 -4.40 -22.94
N ALA A 106 -23.73 -5.52 -22.36
CA ALA A 106 -22.57 -6.23 -22.97
C ALA A 106 -22.61 -7.78 -23.04
N PRO A 107 -22.42 -8.38 -24.24
CA PRO A 107 -22.16 -9.82 -24.42
C PRO A 107 -20.79 -10.24 -23.81
N PRO A 108 -20.57 -11.55 -23.54
CA PRO A 108 -19.42 -12.05 -22.76
C PRO A 108 -18.03 -11.65 -23.29
N LEU A 109 -17.90 -11.39 -24.61
CA LEU A 109 -16.67 -10.93 -25.25
C LEU A 109 -16.25 -9.50 -24.83
N TRP A 110 -17.20 -8.59 -24.62
CA TRP A 110 -16.91 -7.22 -24.18
C TRP A 110 -16.46 -7.13 -22.72
N ARG A 111 -16.83 -8.12 -21.91
CA ARG A 111 -16.41 -8.22 -20.51
C ARG A 111 -14.92 -8.51 -20.38
N GLN A 112 -14.37 -9.30 -21.30
CA GLN A 112 -12.95 -9.66 -21.36
C GLN A 112 -12.09 -8.51 -21.89
N VAL A 113 -12.55 -7.81 -22.93
CA VAL A 113 -11.90 -6.58 -23.43
C VAL A 113 -11.96 -5.48 -22.38
N GLY A 114 -13.09 -5.30 -21.70
CA GLY A 114 -13.25 -4.33 -20.61
C GLY A 114 -12.33 -4.60 -19.42
N TRP A 115 -12.12 -5.87 -19.04
CA TRP A 115 -11.17 -6.22 -17.98
C TRP A 115 -9.72 -5.95 -18.38
N LEU A 116 -9.36 -6.28 -19.62
CA LEU A 116 -8.01 -6.06 -20.16
C LEU A 116 -7.68 -4.57 -20.30
N THR A 117 -8.62 -3.76 -20.81
CA THR A 117 -8.43 -2.31 -20.94
C THR A 117 -8.39 -1.63 -19.57
N LEU A 118 -9.19 -2.07 -18.60
CA LEU A 118 -9.18 -1.52 -17.25
C LEU A 118 -7.89 -1.91 -16.49
N ALA A 119 -7.39 -3.12 -16.69
CA ALA A 119 -6.10 -3.56 -16.15
C ALA A 119 -4.92 -2.80 -16.77
N LEU A 120 -4.93 -2.60 -18.10
CA LEU A 120 -3.93 -1.80 -18.79
C LEU A 120 -3.98 -0.33 -18.40
N ALA A 121 -5.17 0.28 -18.31
CA ALA A 121 -5.34 1.65 -17.86
C ALA A 121 -4.88 1.83 -16.42
N GLY A 122 -5.23 0.90 -15.52
CA GLY A 122 -4.74 0.88 -14.15
C GLY A 122 -3.20 0.76 -14.08
N GLY A 123 -2.62 -0.13 -14.88
CA GLY A 123 -1.17 -0.29 -15.00
C GLY A 123 -0.47 0.99 -15.49
N VAL A 124 -1.00 1.64 -16.53
CA VAL A 124 -0.46 2.91 -17.06
C VAL A 124 -0.56 4.03 -16.02
N ILE A 125 -1.67 4.13 -15.29
CA ILE A 125 -1.84 5.13 -14.22
C ILE A 125 -0.84 4.89 -13.08
N LEU A 126 -0.62 3.64 -12.68
CA LEU A 126 0.36 3.29 -11.65
C LEU A 126 1.79 3.60 -12.10
N LEU A 127 2.14 3.31 -13.36
CA LEU A 127 3.44 3.65 -13.94
C LEU A 127 3.65 5.16 -14.05
N ALA A 128 2.62 5.91 -14.44
CA ALA A 128 2.68 7.37 -14.49
C ALA A 128 2.85 7.98 -13.10
N ALA A 129 2.09 7.49 -12.10
CA ALA A 129 2.23 7.93 -10.72
C ALA A 129 3.62 7.60 -10.15
N ALA A 130 4.14 6.39 -10.42
CA ALA A 130 5.49 6.00 -10.05
C ALA A 130 6.55 6.90 -10.72
N GLY A 131 6.36 7.23 -12.00
CA GLY A 131 7.20 8.18 -12.72
C GLY A 131 7.21 9.56 -12.09
N VAL A 132 6.03 10.15 -11.82
CA VAL A 132 5.91 11.47 -11.17
C VAL A 132 6.59 11.46 -9.79
N MET A 133 6.40 10.40 -9.01
CA MET A 133 7.09 10.24 -7.72
C MET A 133 8.60 10.15 -7.90
N TRP A 134 9.08 9.39 -8.88
CA TRP A 134 10.51 9.27 -9.20
C TRP A 134 11.11 10.62 -9.58
N PHE A 135 10.44 11.39 -10.46
CA PHE A 135 10.89 12.71 -10.87
C PHE A 135 10.89 13.74 -9.72
N THR A 136 9.98 13.60 -8.76
CA THR A 136 9.95 14.45 -7.55
C THR A 136 10.97 14.00 -6.50
N ALA A 137 11.30 12.71 -6.46
CA ALA A 137 12.25 12.13 -5.51
C ALA A 137 13.71 12.35 -5.92
N VAL A 138 14.00 12.56 -7.21
CA VAL A 138 15.32 13.01 -7.66
C VAL A 138 15.45 14.49 -7.31
N PRO A 139 16.31 14.90 -6.36
CA PRO A 139 16.56 16.30 -6.11
C PRO A 139 17.13 16.90 -7.40
N ALA A 140 16.43 17.86 -8.00
CA ALA A 140 16.99 18.72 -9.02
C ALA A 140 18.05 19.62 -8.34
N GLY A 141 19.23 19.08 -8.09
CA GLY A 141 20.25 19.75 -7.29
C GLY A 141 21.48 18.87 -7.13
N GLY A 142 22.34 18.89 -8.15
CA GLY A 142 23.68 18.33 -8.10
C GLY A 142 24.45 18.87 -6.90
N GLY A 143 24.98 17.96 -6.09
CA GLY A 143 25.78 18.27 -4.91
C GLY A 143 26.95 17.31 -4.80
N ILE A 144 27.72 17.13 -5.88
CA ILE A 144 29.08 16.60 -5.77
C ILE A 144 29.92 17.75 -5.19
N ARG A 145 30.08 17.78 -3.88
CA ARG A 145 31.14 18.55 -3.25
C ARG A 145 32.11 17.57 -2.59
N PRO A 146 33.32 17.37 -3.14
CA PRO A 146 34.42 16.81 -2.42
C PRO A 146 35.14 17.96 -1.69
N PHE A 147 34.88 18.09 -0.39
CA PHE A 147 35.84 18.60 0.60
C PHE A 147 35.41 18.11 1.98
#